data_AF-A0AAP0JU00-F1
#
_entry.id   AF-A0AAP0JU00-F1
#
_cell.length_a   1.000
_cell.length_b   1.000
_cell.length_c   1.000
_cell.angle_alpha   90.00
_cell.angle_beta   90.00
_cell.angle_gamma   90.00
#
_symmetry.space_group_name_H-M   'P 1'
#
loop_
_entity.id
_entity.type
_entity.pdbx_description
1 polymer ?
#
loop_
_entity_poly.entity_id
_entity_poly.type
_entity_poly.pdbx_seq_one_letter_code
_entity_poly.pdbx_strand_id
1 'polypeptide(L)'
;MLIQTVTSKLVLIDFGLSFTSSLPEDKAVDLYVLERALLSMHFSRGNVMGKILAAYKKSSKRWSSTLNELAQVRQRGRKRTMVG
;
A
#
# COMPACT_ATOMS: atom_id res chain seq x y z
N MET A 1 9.88 -3.35 -7.35
CA MET A 1 9.97 -4.74 -6.81
C MET A 1 10.50 -5.66 -7.90
N LEU A 2 11.28 -6.69 -7.54
CA LEU A 2 11.78 -7.71 -8.47
C LEU A 2 11.56 -9.12 -7.89
N ILE A 3 11.47 -10.12 -8.75
CA ILE A 3 11.46 -11.55 -8.34
C ILE A 3 12.86 -12.11 -8.60
N GLN A 4 13.51 -12.59 -7.55
CA GLN A 4 14.79 -13.30 -7.70
C GLN A 4 14.52 -14.68 -8.31
N THR A 5 14.99 -14.91 -9.53
CA THR A 5 14.68 -16.12 -10.32
C THR A 5 15.14 -17.42 -9.65
N VAL A 6 16.27 -17.39 -8.95
CA VAL A 6 16.84 -18.57 -8.29
C VAL A 6 16.04 -18.99 -7.04
N THR A 7 15.60 -18.01 -6.23
CA THR A 7 14.94 -18.30 -4.94
C THR A 7 13.43 -18.13 -4.99
N SER A 8 12.90 -17.61 -6.10
CA SER A 8 11.51 -17.18 -6.25
C SER A 8 11.06 -16.19 -5.16
N LYS A 9 12.00 -15.44 -4.57
CA LYS A 9 11.68 -14.43 -3.54
C LYS A 9 11.36 -13.08 -4.16
N LEU A 10 10.35 -12.42 -3.60
CA LEU A 10 10.06 -11.02 -3.88
C LEU A 10 11.04 -10.13 -3.12
N VAL A 11 11.68 -9.21 -3.84
CA VAL A 11 12.63 -8.25 -3.29
C VAL A 11 12.15 -6.82 -3.57
N LEU A 12 12.18 -5.98 -2.53
CA LEU A 12 11.92 -4.55 -2.66
C LEU A 12 13.18 -3.86 -3.19
N ILE A 13 13.00 -2.90 -4.10
CA ILE A 13 14.07 -2.11 -4.70
C ILE A 13 13.63 -0.64 -4.72
N ASP A 14 14.56 0.24 -5.05
CA ASP A 14 14.33 1.69 -5.16
C ASP A 14 13.98 2.36 -3.82
N PHE A 15 14.98 2.39 -2.92
CA PHE A 15 14.86 3.01 -1.59
C PHE A 15 15.27 4.50 -1.58
N GLY A 16 15.39 5.17 -2.73
CA GLY A 16 15.90 6.55 -2.82
C GLY A 16 15.06 7.60 -2.09
N LEU A 17 13.76 7.35 -1.94
CA LEU A 17 12.82 8.18 -1.17
C LEU A 17 12.36 7.52 0.14
N SER A 18 12.94 6.37 0.48
CA SER A 18 12.54 5.63 1.68
C SER A 18 13.13 6.25 2.94
N PHE A 19 12.39 6.14 4.04
CA PHE A 19 12.84 6.54 5.36
C PHE A 19 12.24 5.61 6.42
N THR A 20 12.85 5.58 7.59
CA THR A 20 12.35 4.79 8.72
C THR A 20 11.25 5.57 9.43
N SER A 21 10.02 5.06 9.37
CA SER A 21 8.89 5.67 10.08
C SER A 21 8.07 4.67 10.88
N SER A 22 7.64 5.13 12.05
CA SER A 22 6.68 4.46 12.92
C SER A 22 5.28 5.07 12.82
N LEU A 23 5.08 6.13 12.05
CA LEU A 23 3.78 6.78 11.89
C LEU A 23 2.84 5.88 11.07
N PRO A 24 1.59 5.67 11.52
CA PRO A 24 0.61 4.92 10.73
C PRO A 24 0.27 5.58 9.39
N GLU A 25 0.32 6.92 9.31
CA GLU A 25 0.04 7.69 8.10
C GLU A 25 1.06 7.40 6.99
N ASP A 26 2.36 7.43 7.28
CA ASP A 26 3.40 7.11 6.28
C ASP A 26 3.21 5.70 5.70
N LYS A 27 2.91 4.72 6.55
CA LYS A 27 2.62 3.34 6.12
C LYS A 27 1.33 3.24 5.30
N ALA A 28 0.33 4.06 5.62
CA ALA A 28 -0.91 4.12 4.88
C ALA A 28 -0.70 4.75 3.49
N VAL A 29 0.16 5.75 3.39
CA VAL A 29 0.59 6.34 2.11
C VAL A 29 1.30 5.29 1.25
N ASP A 30 2.24 4.52 1.80
CA ASP A 30 2.90 3.42 1.08
C ASP A 30 1.89 2.41 0.50
N LEU A 31 0.93 1.96 1.33
CA LEU A 31 -0.12 1.03 0.90
C LEU A 31 -1.03 1.65 -0.18
N TYR A 32 -1.29 2.95 -0.09
CA TYR A 32 -2.10 3.66 -1.08
C TYR A 32 -1.36 3.81 -2.42
N VAL A 33 -0.06 4.14 -2.41
CA VAL A 33 0.76 4.20 -3.63
C VAL A 33 0.78 2.83 -4.32
N LEU A 34 0.94 1.75 -3.55
CA LEU A 34 0.88 0.38 -4.08
C LEU A 34 -0.50 0.07 -4.70
N GLU A 35 -1.59 0.45 -4.02
CA GLU A 35 -2.95 0.29 -4.55
C GLU A 35 -3.14 1.02 -5.88
N ARG A 36 -2.66 2.27 -5.99
CA ARG A 36 -2.76 3.07 -7.22
C ARG A 36 -1.94 2.48 -8.36
N ALA A 37 -0.75 1.95 -8.07
CA ALA A 37 0.08 1.26 -9.06
C ALA A 37 -0.58 -0.03 -9.57
N LEU A 38 -1.18 -0.84 -8.69
CA LEU A 38 -1.91 -2.04 -9.10
C LEU A 38 -3.13 -1.70 -9.98
N LEU A 39 -3.86 -0.64 -9.63
CA LEU A 39 -5.00 -0.17 -10.41
C LEU A 39 -4.59 0.36 -11.81
N SER A 40 -3.46 1.07 -11.91
CA SER A 40 -2.99 1.62 -13.19
C SER A 40 -2.50 0.54 -14.16
N MET A 41 -2.01 -0.59 -13.66
CA MET A 41 -1.59 -1.74 -14.48
C MET A 41 -2.76 -2.53 -15.07
N HIS A 42 -4.00 -2.05 -14.95
CA HIS A 42 -5.22 -2.77 -15.32
C HIS A 42 -5.24 -4.21 -14.78
N PHE A 43 -4.73 -4.40 -13.55
CA PHE A 43 -4.82 -5.65 -12.80
C PHE A 43 -6.28 -5.85 -12.32
N SER A 44 -7.24 -5.85 -13.25
CA SER A 44 -8.67 -6.08 -13.04
C SER A 44 -8.97 -7.54 -12.68
N ARG A 45 -8.01 -8.44 -12.92
CA ARG A 45 -8.10 -9.86 -12.60
C ARG A 45 -7.55 -10.12 -11.20
N GLY A 46 -8.41 -9.92 -10.19
CA GLY A 46 -8.25 -10.47 -8.84
C GLY A 46 -8.16 -9.44 -7.72
N ASN A 47 -8.66 -9.80 -6.54
CA ASN A 47 -8.55 -9.01 -5.31
C ASN A 47 -7.12 -9.06 -4.71
N VAL A 48 -6.11 -8.68 -5.51
CA VAL A 48 -4.70 -8.69 -5.11
C VAL A 48 -4.48 -7.76 -3.92
N MET A 49 -5.06 -6.57 -3.96
CA MET A 49 -4.98 -5.62 -2.85
C MET A 49 -5.58 -6.22 -1.56
N GLY A 50 -6.71 -6.92 -1.64
CA GLY A 50 -7.29 -7.61 -0.48
C GLY A 50 -6.36 -8.68 0.09
N LYS A 51 -5.65 -9.44 -0.75
CA LYS A 51 -4.64 -10.42 -0.29
C LYS A 51 -3.46 -9.74 0.41
N ILE A 52 -2.96 -8.63 -0.14
CA ILE A 52 -1.89 -7.82 0.48
C ILE A 52 -2.33 -7.31 1.84
N LEU A 53 -3.52 -6.72 1.94
CA LEU A 53 -4.06 -6.21 3.20
C LEU A 53 -4.28 -7.33 4.23
N ALA A 54 -4.76 -8.50 3.81
CA ALA A 54 -4.91 -9.65 4.69
C ALA A 54 -3.55 -10.15 5.23
N ALA A 55 -2.51 -10.19 4.39
CA ALA A 55 -1.16 -10.52 4.82
C ALA A 55 -0.59 -9.46 5.77
N TYR A 56 -0.82 -8.17 5.48
CA TYR A 56 -0.37 -7.06 6.32
C TYR A 56 -0.98 -7.12 7.74
N LYS A 57 -2.27 -7.48 7.85
CA LYS A 57 -2.93 -7.69 9.15
C LYS A 57 -2.26 -8.78 9.98
N LYS A 58 -1.77 -9.83 9.33
CA LYS A 58 -1.09 -10.96 10.01
C LYS A 58 0.35 -10.61 10.40
N SER A 59 1.03 -9.73 9.66
CA SER A 59 2.45 -9.43 9.87
C SER A 59 2.72 -8.23 10.78
N SER A 60 1.77 -7.30 10.93
CA SER A 60 1.96 -6.06 11.70
C SER A 60 1.08 -6.00 12.94
N LYS A 61 1.66 -5.75 14.12
CA LYS A 61 0.89 -5.49 15.35
C LYS A 61 0.08 -4.19 15.30
N ARG A 62 0.47 -3.24 14.44
CA ARG A 62 -0.17 -1.92 14.29
C ARG A 62 -1.09 -1.84 13.07
N TRP A 63 -1.52 -3.00 12.55
CA TRP A 63 -2.33 -3.05 11.34
C TRP A 63 -3.61 -2.21 11.45
N SER A 64 -4.27 -2.19 12.60
CA SER A 64 -5.56 -1.51 12.77
C SER A 64 -5.43 0.00 12.55
N SER A 65 -4.45 0.65 13.20
CA SER A 65 -4.22 2.09 13.02
C SER A 65 -3.78 2.43 11.60
N THR A 66 -2.91 1.63 10.99
CA THR A 66 -2.50 1.84 9.59
C THR A 66 -3.69 1.72 8.62
N LEU A 67 -4.61 0.77 8.81
CA LEU A 67 -5.77 0.63 7.92
C LEU A 67 -6.82 1.73 8.12
N ASN A 68 -6.95 2.24 9.34
CA ASN A 68 -7.79 3.41 9.61
C ASN A 68 -7.23 4.65 8.89
N GLU A 69 -5.91 4.87 8.95
CA GLU A 69 -5.27 5.93 8.18
C GLU A 69 -5.38 5.71 6.67
N LEU A 70 -5.26 4.47 6.19
CA LEU A 70 -5.46 4.16 4.77
C LEU A 70 -6.85 4.57 4.28
N ALA A 71 -7.89 4.40 5.10
CA ALA A 71 -9.23 4.86 4.76
C ALA A 71 -9.29 6.39 4.61
N GLN A 72 -8.59 7.14 5.47
CA GLN A 72 -8.49 8.60 5.35
C GLN A 72 -7.68 9.03 4.13
N VAL A 73 -6.51 8.42 3.89
CA VAL A 73 -5.66 8.70 2.72
C VAL A 73 -6.42 8.47 1.43
N ARG A 74 -7.21 7.39 1.33
CA ARG A 74 -8.08 7.11 0.17
C ARG A 74 -9.11 8.21 -0.09
N GLN A 75 -9.68 8.81 0.96
CA GLN A 75 -10.62 9.92 0.82
C GLN A 75 -9.94 11.19 0.32
N ARG A 76 -8.73 11.49 0.83
CA ARG A 76 -7.94 12.67 0.42
C ARG A 76 -7.42 12.54 -1.02
N GLY A 77 -7.05 11.32 -1.44
CA GLY A 77 -6.50 11.05 -2.78
C GLY A 77 -7.54 10.99 -3.91
N ARG A 78 -8.85 10.98 -3.61
CA ARG A 78 -9.89 11.24 -4.60
C ARG A 78 -10.01 12.75 -4.80
N LYS A 79 -10.07 13.24 -6.04
CA LYS A 79 -10.47 14.63 -6.32
C LYS A 79 -11.77 14.89 -5.56
N ARG A 80 -11.70 15.74 -4.54
CA ARG A 80 -12.89 16.19 -3.81
C ARG A 80 -13.54 17.26 -4.68
N THR A 81 -14.85 17.13 -4.90
CA THR A 81 -15.63 18.26 -5.40
C THR A 81 -15.57 19.33 -4.31
N MET A 82 -15.03 20.50 -4.62
CA MET A 82 -15.00 21.64 -3.71
C MET A 82 -16.41 22.23 -3.66
N VAL A 83 -17.31 21.57 -2.93
CA VAL A 83 -18.62 22.14 -2.58
C VAL A 83 -18.49 22.54 -1.12
N GLY A 84 -18.40 23.86 -0.91
CA GLY A 84 -18.47 24.48 0.42
C GLY A 84 -19.88 24.43 0.98
#